data_AF-A0A7V9WLZ2-F1
#
_entry.id   AF-A0A7V9WLZ2-F1
#
_cell.length_a   1.000
_cell.length_b   1.000
_cell.length_c   1.000
_cell.angle_alpha   90.00
_cell.angle_beta   90.00
_cell.angle_gamma   90.00
#
_symmetry.space_group_name_H-M   'P 1'
#
loop_
_entity.id
_entity.type
_entity.pdbx_description
1 polymer ?
#
loop_
_entity_poly.entity_id
_entity_poly.type
_entity_poly.pdbx_seq_one_letter_code
_entity_poly.pdbx_strand_id
1 'polypeptide(L)' 'MDSRTAPLIASLALLGLLAFLTVSDIVSNGFTPLMVVAILLLVFVGIGVVGALTSPPEE' A
#
# COMPACT_ATOMS: atom_id res chain seq x y z
N MET A 1 -13.34 -15.25 -9.50
CA MET A 1 -12.27 -14.70 -8.65
C MET A 1 -11.75 -15.86 -7.81
N ASP A 2 -10.51 -16.26 -8.03
CA ASP A 2 -9.87 -17.28 -7.20
C ASP A 2 -9.88 -16.84 -5.73
N SER A 3 -10.18 -17.76 -4.81
CA SER A 3 -10.29 -17.48 -3.37
C SER A 3 -9.03 -16.78 -2.80
N ARG A 4 -7.86 -16.96 -3.44
CA ARG A 4 -6.58 -16.34 -3.08
C ARG A 4 -6.42 -14.88 -3.52
N THR A 5 -7.15 -14.43 -4.55
CA THR A 5 -7.02 -13.06 -5.09
C THR A 5 -7.86 -12.04 -4.32
N ALA A 6 -8.97 -12.46 -3.72
CA ALA A 6 -9.82 -11.61 -2.88
C ALA A 6 -9.07 -10.88 -1.73
N PRO A 7 -8.26 -11.56 -0.89
CA PRO A 7 -7.52 -10.88 0.18
C PRO A 7 -6.41 -9.95 -0.33
N LEU A 8 -5.80 -10.26 -1.49
CA LEU A 8 -4.78 -9.41 -2.11
C LEU A 8 -5.38 -8.10 -2.62
N ILE A 9 -6.53 -8.18 -3.30
CA ILE A 9 -7.27 -7.00 -3.77
C ILE A 9 -7.74 -6.14 -2.58
N ALA A 10 -8.26 -6.76 -1.52
CA ALA A 10 -8.65 -6.05 -0.31
C ALA A 10 -7.47 -5.34 0.36
N SER A 11 -6.31 -6.00 0.44
CA SER A 11 -5.08 -5.38 0.97
C SER A 11 -4.59 -4.24 0.10
N LEU A 12 -4.67 -4.38 -1.24
CA LEU A 12 -4.30 -3.32 -2.17
C LEU A 12 -5.23 -2.11 -2.05
N ALA A 13 -6.54 -2.34 -1.91
CA ALA A 13 -7.51 -1.27 -1.69
C ALA A 13 -7.26 -0.51 -0.38
N LEU A 14 -6.94 -1.23 0.69
CA LEU A 14 -6.58 -0.63 1.98
C LEU A 14 -5.30 0.19 1.89
N LEU A 15 -4.27 -0.32 1.18
CA LEU A 15 -3.04 0.43 0.91
C LEU A 15 -3.28 1.71 0.12
N GLY A 16 -4.12 1.64 -0.92
CA GLY A 16 -4.52 2.82 -1.69
C GLY A 16 -5.20 3.87 -0.83
N LEU A 17 -6.11 3.45 0.06
CA LEU A 17 -6.75 4.33 1.03
C LEU A 17 -5.73 4.96 1.99
N LEU A 18 -4.82 4.15 2.53
CA LEU A 18 -3.79 4.61 3.47
C LEU A 18 -2.82 5.61 2.81
N ALA A 19 -2.46 5.37 1.55
CA ALA A 19 -1.67 6.30 0.75
C ALA A 19 -2.41 7.63 0.53
N PHE A 20 -3.69 7.58 0.18
CA PHE A 20 -4.51 8.78 0.02
C PHE A 20 -4.60 9.59 1.33
N LEU A 21 -4.83 8.92 2.46
CA LEU A 21 -4.88 9.59 3.76
C LEU A 21 -3.53 10.20 4.15
N THR A 22 -2.43 9.52 3.83
CA THR A 22 -1.08 10.04 4.08
C THR A 22 -0.78 11.28 3.24
N VAL A 23 -1.17 11.28 1.96
CA VAL A 23 -1.03 12.47 1.09
C VAL A 23 -1.92 13.60 1.59
N SER A 24 -3.15 13.31 2.00
CA SER A 24 -4.07 14.31 2.57
C SER A 24 -3.48 14.93 3.84
N ASP A 25 -2.87 14.12 4.71
CA ASP A 25 -2.18 14.57 5.92
C ASP A 25 -0.97 15.45 5.59
N ILE A 26 -0.17 15.10 4.56
CA ILE A 26 0.96 15.91 4.07
C ILE A 26 0.49 17.31 3.67
N VAL A 27 -0.62 17.38 2.93
CA VAL A 27 -1.17 18.64 2.42
C VAL A 27 -1.74 19.49 3.56
N SER A 28 -2.41 18.89 4.54
CA SER A 28 -3.08 19.61 5.63
C SER A 28 -2.16 20.00 6.79
N ASN A 29 -1.24 19.12 7.19
CA ASN A 29 -0.44 19.27 8.40
C ASN A 29 1.06 19.54 8.13
N GLY A 30 1.47 19.50 6.85
CA GLY A 30 2.85 19.75 6.44
C GLY A 30 3.77 18.54 6.62
N PHE A 31 5.00 18.65 6.10
CA PHE A 31 5.94 17.54 6.04
C PHE A 31 6.65 17.31 7.38
N THR A 32 6.42 16.16 8.02
CA THR A 32 7.03 15.80 9.32
C THR A 32 8.04 14.65 9.19
N PRO A 33 8.98 14.47 10.13
CA PRO A 33 9.88 13.30 10.13
C PRO A 33 9.11 11.97 10.19
N LEU A 34 7.96 11.96 10.87
CA LEU A 34 7.10 10.77 10.96
C LEU A 34 6.49 10.40 9.59
N MET A 35 6.20 11.40 8.73
CA MET A 35 5.75 11.13 7.35
C MET A 35 6.79 10.42 6.51
N VAL A 36 8.07 10.71 6.70
CA VAL A 36 9.14 10.01 5.95
C VAL A 36 9.05 8.52 6.21
N VAL A 37 8.83 8.12 7.48
CA VAL A 37 8.64 6.72 7.87
C VAL A 37 7.36 6.14 7.26
N ALA A 38 6.25 6.89 7.31
CA ALA A 38 4.97 6.45 6.73
C ALA A 38 5.04 6.23 5.22
N ILE A 39 5.70 7.14 4.48
CA ILE A 39 5.93 7.04 3.05
C ILE A 39 6.80 5.81 2.74
N LEU A 40 7.89 5.59 3.49
CA LEU A 40 8.74 4.41 3.30
C LEU A 40 7.96 3.11 3.52
N LEU A 41 7.11 3.05 4.55
CA LEU A 41 6.24 1.91 4.80
C LEU A 41 5.25 1.68 3.66
N LEU A 42 4.58 2.73 3.18
CA LEU A 42 3.66 2.65 2.05
C LEU A 42 4.34 2.14 0.78
N VAL A 43 5.56 2.61 0.49
CA VAL A 43 6.35 2.14 -0.65
C VAL A 43 6.69 0.66 -0.49
N PHE A 44 7.20 0.26 0.68
CA PHE A 44 7.62 -1.13 0.92
C PHE A 44 6.46 -2.12 0.80
N VAL A 45 5.33 -1.79 1.44
CA VAL A 45 4.14 -2.64 1.41
C VAL A 45 3.47 -2.60 0.03
N GLY A 46 3.41 -1.42 -0.61
CA GLY A 46 2.88 -1.26 -1.97
C GLY A 46 3.64 -2.13 -2.98
N ILE A 47 4.97 -2.12 -2.94
CA ILE A 47 5.81 -3.00 -3.76
C ILE A 47 5.52 -4.48 -3.45
N GLY A 48 5.41 -4.86 -2.19
CA GLY A 48 5.11 -6.23 -1.78
C GLY A 48 3.77 -6.75 -2.32
N VAL A 49 2.71 -5.94 -2.22
CA VAL A 49 1.37 -6.34 -2.71
C VAL A 49 1.32 -6.36 -4.24
N VAL A 50 1.93 -5.38 -4.92
CA VAL A 50 2.03 -5.39 -6.38
C VAL A 50 2.83 -6.61 -6.84
N GLY A 51 3.98 -6.89 -6.21
CA GLY A 51 4.80 -8.07 -6.48
C GLY A 51 4.01 -9.37 -6.32
N ALA A 52 3.24 -9.51 -5.23
CA ALA A 52 2.39 -10.67 -5.00
C ALA A 52 1.26 -10.83 -6.03
N LEU A 53 0.74 -9.74 -6.59
CA LEU A 53 -0.28 -9.75 -7.63
C LEU A 53 0.29 -10.01 -9.04
N THR A 54 1.55 -9.67 -9.27
CA THR A 54 2.20 -9.78 -10.59
C THR A 54 3.03 -11.05 -10.74
N SER A 55 3.39 -11.69 -9.62
CA SER A 55 4.11 -12.96 -9.63
C SER A 55 3.11 -14.11 -9.89
N PRO A 56 3.32 -14.93 -10.94
CA PRO A 56 2.56 -16.15 -11.08
C PRO A 56 2.79 -17.03 -9.84
N PRO A 57 1.80 -17.81 -9.39
CA PRO A 57 1.97 -18.70 -8.25
C PRO A 57 3.15 -19.64 -8.55
N GLU A 58 4.22 -19.54 -7.76
CA GLU A 58 5.32 -20.51 -7.80
C GLU A 58 4.77 -21.86 -7.31
N GLU A 59 5.01 -22.92 -8.09
CA GLU A 59 4.53 -24.29 -7.86
C GLU A 59 4.99 -24.88 -6.52
#